data_AF-A0A0C2BNZ9-F1
#
_entry.id   AF-A0A0C2BNZ9-F1
#
_cell.length_a   1.000
_cell.length_b   1.000
_cell.length_c   1.000
_cell.angle_alpha   90.00
_cell.angle_beta   90.00
_cell.angle_gamma   90.00
#
_symmetry.space_group_name_H-M   'P 1'
#
loop_
_entity.id
_entity.type
_entity.pdbx_description
1 polymer ?
#
loop_
_entity_poly.entity_id
_entity_poly.type
_entity_poly.pdbx_seq_one_letter_code
_entity_poly.pdbx_strand_id
1 'polypeptide(L)' 'MHEESQNKLPTNAEQARQWIADLLGQLAQRGMSFRNPPEEPTSCCGRGCNGCVWEGYLGAAGYWCEQVREILLNKSQA' A
#
# COMPACT_ATOMS: atom_id res chain seq x y z
N MET A 1 -11.25 17.99 17.32
CA MET A 1 -10.63 17.93 15.98
C MET A 1 -10.99 16.57 15.43
N HIS A 2 -12.04 16.51 14.61
CA HIS A 2 -12.55 15.25 14.09
C HIS A 2 -11.65 14.73 12.97
N GLU A 3 -11.29 13.46 13.09
CA GLU A 3 -11.33 12.48 12.00
C GLU A 3 -10.26 12.57 10.91
N GLU A 4 -9.10 11.96 11.18
CA GLU A 4 -8.26 11.38 10.13
C GLU A 4 -8.21 9.85 10.26
N SER A 5 -9.40 9.25 10.36
CA SER A 5 -9.63 7.81 10.07
C SER A 5 -9.52 7.51 8.57
N GLN A 6 -8.97 8.41 7.76
CA GLN A 6 -9.12 8.31 6.31
C GLN A 6 -7.93 7.57 5.71
N ASN A 7 -8.18 6.29 5.46
CA ASN A 7 -7.67 5.44 4.40
C ASN A 7 -7.35 6.22 3.10
N LYS A 8 -6.28 7.02 3.13
CA LYS A 8 -5.79 7.82 2.02
C LYS A 8 -4.50 7.20 1.57
N LEU A 9 -4.41 7.00 0.27
CA LEU A 9 -3.26 6.47 -0.46
C LEU A 9 -1.93 7.00 0.11
N PRO A 10 -0.85 6.21 0.08
CA PRO A 10 0.45 6.67 0.54
C PRO A 10 0.87 7.93 -0.22
N THR A 11 1.38 8.92 0.50
CA THR A 11 1.76 10.22 -0.05
C THR A 11 3.17 10.24 -0.64
N ASN A 12 4.01 9.27 -0.27
CA ASN A 12 5.36 9.09 -0.81
C ASN A 12 5.76 7.61 -0.85
N ALA A 13 6.86 7.32 -1.55
CA ALA A 13 7.37 5.97 -1.75
C ALA A 13 7.76 5.28 -0.43
N GLU A 14 8.34 6.04 0.51
CA GLU A 14 8.75 5.52 1.82
C GLU A 14 7.55 5.02 2.62
N GLN A 15 6.47 5.81 2.66
CA GLN A 15 5.24 5.47 3.34
C GLN A 15 4.57 4.25 2.69
N ALA A 16 4.54 4.19 1.36
CA ALA A 16 4.05 3.02 0.63
C ALA A 16 4.83 1.75 1.02
N ARG A 17 6.17 1.81 1.02
CA ARG A 17 7.04 0.70 1.43
C ARG A 17 6.76 0.25 2.86
N GLN A 18 6.65 1.19 3.79
CA GLN A 18 6.38 0.88 5.20
C GLN A 18 5.05 0.15 5.37
N TRP A 19 3.99 0.64 4.72
CA TRP A 19 2.67 0.02 4.79
C TRP A 19 2.65 -1.38 4.17
N ILE A 20 3.28 -1.53 3.00
CA ILE A 20 3.41 -2.83 2.35
C ILE A 20 4.15 -3.82 3.23
N ALA A 21 5.29 -3.44 3.80
CA ALA A 21 6.10 -4.30 4.65
C ALA A 21 5.34 -4.74 5.92
N ASP A 22 4.63 -3.81 6.57
CA ASP A 22 3.81 -4.10 7.74
C ASP A 22 2.68 -5.11 7.42
N LEU A 23 1.92 -4.84 6.35
CA LEU A 23 0.80 -5.67 5.93
C LEU A 23 1.24 -7.06 5.46
N LEU A 24 2.37 -7.16 4.75
CA LEU A 24 2.98 -8.43 4.40
C LEU A 24 3.38 -9.23 5.65
N GLY A 25 3.95 -8.56 6.66
CA GLY A 25 4.25 -9.19 7.94
C GLY A 25 3.00 -9.75 8.62
N GLN A 26 1.89 -9.01 8.60
CA GLN A 26 0.62 -9.48 9.16
C GLN A 26 0.02 -10.65 8.39
N LEU A 27 0.07 -10.61 7.05
CA LEU A 27 -0.35 -11.73 6.19
C LEU A 27 0.47 -12.99 6.46
N ALA A 28 1.80 -12.85 6.52
CA ALA A 28 2.71 -13.96 6.80
C ALA A 28 2.47 -14.57 8.19
N GLN A 29 2.29 -13.73 9.22
CA GLN A 29 1.96 -14.20 10.58
C GLN A 29 0.65 -14.98 10.64
N ARG A 30 -0.32 -14.62 9.80
CA ARG A 30 -1.60 -15.33 9.68
C ARG A 30 -1.56 -16.50 8.68
N GLY A 31 -0.41 -16.76 8.05
CA GLY A 31 -0.26 -17.79 7.02
C GLY A 31 -1.12 -17.54 5.78
N MET A 32 -1.47 -16.27 5.51
CA MET A 32 -2.32 -15.88 4.40
C MET A 32 -1.47 -15.43 3.22
N SER A 33 -1.80 -15.95 2.04
CA SER A 33 -1.21 -15.51 0.78
C SER A 33 -2.19 -14.56 0.10
N PHE A 34 -1.73 -13.35 -0.22
CA PHE A 34 -2.46 -12.38 -1.03
C PHE A 34 -1.66 -12.03 -2.28
N ARG A 35 -2.24 -11.26 -3.22
CA ARG A 35 -1.52 -10.78 -4.40
C ARG A 35 -0.24 -10.06 -3.95
N ASN A 36 0.83 -10.19 -4.73
CA ASN A 36 2.07 -9.47 -4.46
C ASN A 36 1.83 -7.95 -4.49
N PRO A 37 2.53 -7.17 -3.65
CA PRO A 37 2.47 -5.72 -3.71
C PRO A 37 2.98 -5.21 -5.08
N PRO A 38 2.58 -4.00 -5.50
CA PRO A 38 3.12 -3.39 -6.70
C PRO A 38 4.65 -3.25 -6.58
N GLU A 39 5.35 -3.55 -7.68
CA GLU A 39 6.80 -3.43 -7.75
C GLU A 39 7.22 -1.97 -7.72
N GLU A 40 8.24 -1.66 -6.94
CA GLU A 40 8.77 -0.30 -6.87
C GLU A 40 9.42 0.08 -8.21
N PRO A 41 9.05 1.22 -8.79
CA PRO A 41 9.69 1.66 -10.02
C PRO A 41 11.16 1.99 -9.75
N THR A 42 12.06 1.32 -10.46
CA THR A 42 13.52 1.48 -10.31
C THR A 42 14.08 2.73 -11.00
N SER A 43 13.27 3.41 -11.83
CA SER A 43 13.69 4.60 -12.56
C SER A 43 12.77 5.78 -12.27
N CYS A 44 13.27 6.77 -11.53
CA CYS A 44 12.66 8.10 -11.50
C CYS A 44 12.96 8.77 -12.85
N CYS A 45 11.95 9.01 -13.68
CA CYS A 45 12.12 9.47 -15.06
C CYS A 45 12.78 10.85 -15.20
N GLY A 46 13.13 11.52 -14.09
CA GLY A 46 13.89 12.79 -14.05
C GLY A 46 13.19 13.99 -14.71
N ARG A 47 12.02 13.79 -15.34
CA ARG A 47 11.35 14.76 -16.20
C ARG A 47 10.32 15.63 -15.48
N GLY A 48 10.33 15.61 -14.15
CA GLY A 48 9.43 16.37 -13.28
C GLY A 48 8.30 15.52 -12.69
N CYS A 49 7.73 15.97 -11.57
CA CYS A 49 6.71 15.25 -10.82
C CYS A 49 5.37 15.11 -11.55
N ASN A 50 5.12 15.89 -12.60
CA ASN A 50 3.90 15.81 -13.41
C ASN A 50 3.98 14.62 -14.38
N GLY A 51 3.47 13.45 -13.96
CA GLY A 51 3.52 12.21 -14.74
C GLY A 51 4.58 11.20 -14.29
N CYS A 52 5.08 11.33 -13.07
CA CYS A 52 6.06 10.41 -12.53
C CYS A 52 5.40 9.04 -12.29
N VAL A 53 6.10 7.94 -12.62
CA VAL A 53 5.67 6.56 -12.37
C VAL A 53 5.22 6.32 -10.92
N TRP A 54 5.71 7.14 -10.01
CA TRP A 54 5.30 7.21 -8.62
C TRP A 54 3.81 7.48 -8.43
N GLU A 55 3.14 8.31 -9.22
CA GLU A 55 1.70 8.56 -9.03
C GLU A 55 0.87 7.30 -9.28
N GLY A 56 1.18 6.56 -10.35
CA GLY A 56 0.57 5.26 -10.62
C GLY A 56 0.91 4.23 -9.55
N TYR A 57 2.17 4.20 -9.10
CA TYR A 57 2.61 3.32 -8.02
C TYR A 57 1.92 3.62 -6.68
N LEU A 58 1.81 4.89 -6.28
CA LEU A 58 1.18 5.28 -5.01
C LEU A 58 -0.32 4.96 -5.01
N GLY A 59 -1.01 5.18 -6.14
CA GLY A 59 -2.39 4.76 -6.32
C GLY A 59 -2.55 3.24 -6.20
N ALA A 60 -1.71 2.47 -6.91
CA ALA A 60 -1.74 1.01 -6.86
C ALA A 60 -1.38 0.46 -5.47
N ALA A 61 -0.38 1.04 -4.80
CA ALA A 61 0.08 0.64 -3.46
C ALA A 61 -0.99 0.91 -2.41
N GLY A 62 -1.63 2.09 -2.45
CA GLY A 62 -2.71 2.41 -1.54
C GLY A 62 -3.92 1.49 -1.72
N TYR A 63 -4.33 1.22 -2.97
CA TYR A 63 -5.41 0.27 -3.26
C TYR A 63 -5.07 -1.17 -2.82
N TRP A 64 -3.82 -1.60 -2.97
CA TRP A 64 -3.36 -2.89 -2.46
C TRP A 64 -3.44 -2.93 -0.92
N CYS A 65 -2.98 -1.88 -0.25
CA CYS A 65 -3.00 -1.80 1.21
C CYS A 65 -4.43 -1.85 1.78
N GLU A 66 -5.37 -1.12 1.15
CA GLU A 66 -6.80 -1.15 1.50
C GLU A 66 -7.35 -2.57 1.47
N GLN A 67 -7.15 -3.30 0.36
CA GLN A 67 -7.65 -4.67 0.23
C GLN A 67 -7.04 -5.63 1.25
N VAL A 68 -5.73 -5.52 1.53
CA VAL A 68 -5.11 -6.38 2.55
C VAL A 68 -5.70 -6.09 3.93
N ARG A 69 -5.93 -4.82 4.26
CA ARG A 69 -6.56 -4.43 5.53
C ARG A 69 -7.97 -5.00 5.62
N GLU A 70 -8.76 -4.91 4.56
CA GLU A 70 -10.09 -5.52 4.51
C GLU A 70 -10.04 -7.04 4.73
N ILE A 71 -9.08 -7.73 4.12
CA ILE A 71 -8.90 -9.19 4.30
C ILE A 71 -8.51 -9.53 5.75
N LEU A 72 -7.59 -8.77 6.33
CA LEU A 72 -7.14 -8.94 7.72
C LEU A 72 -8.28 -8.67 8.72
N LEU A 73 -9.12 -7.67 8.44
CA LEU A 73 -10.31 -7.33 9.23
C LEU A 73 -11.39 -8.40 9.10
N ASN A 74 -11.73 -8.81 7.87
CA ASN A 74 -12.78 -9.78 7.59
C ASN A 74 -12.46 -11.17 8.18
N LYS A 75 -11.18 -11.59 8.16
CA LYS A 75 -10.73 -12.83 8.82
C LYS A 75 -10.69 -12.75 10.34
N SER A 76 -10.75 -11.57 10.95
CA SER A 76 -10.86 -11.44 12.41
C SER A 76 -12.29 -11.66 12.92
N GLN A 77 -13.23 -12.03 12.05
CA GLN A 77 -14.64 -12.28 12.38
C GLN A 77 -15.07 -13.76 12.19
N ALA A 78 -14.12 -14.67 11.90
CA ALA A 78 -14.38 -16.09 11.69
C ALA A 78 -13.71 -16.96 12.75
#